data_AF-A0A8H5NTL7-F1
#
_entry.id   AF-A0A8H5NTL7-F1
#
_cell.length_a   1.000
_cell.length_b   1.000
_cell.length_c   1.000
_cell.angle_alpha   90.00
_cell.angle_beta   90.00
_cell.angle_gamma   90.00
#
_symmetry.space_group_name_H-M   'P 1'
#
loop_
_entity.id
_entity.type
_entity.pdbx_description
1 polymer ?
#
loop_
_entity_poly.entity_id
_entity_poly.type
_entity_poly.pdbx_seq_one_letter_code
_entity_poly.pdbx_strand_id
1 'polypeptide(L)'
;MPHSKPLPDCDGPKLECFLDDITIDDFKLLGISGGGAHSQVWKAEIHGKVYAIKIFSDLGTKEPWIFFSAFDEFPETEWEDCDFEPLVANDELSQSTIDSLRLHATSFYNECRVFGRLKELDRKHFAIKAYGYVEFNLDDERVQQKFLPFLEESKLQSLFSEGRKDFTTADTIRALFKHNDLKIPLMAIVKEWIPLPESQTMPYVLTEKQMRSLPQLLRNLYGLHKSGIVVRDLKMQQYLDGKLVDFSFAWTIPHIFGPESGVKPRWSFESMAAWDLKCFQDMLDCFDKRADETVPRIRKHNLVAWRKDDVYDRLRPRPQMYGPSLPMLIYDSPVQPMMHRPPFDPAKFNWRAVQKSTKKGADVLPRQRHLKEERQQKRQRREDQNDTSRRQVDTRRRPPGEHLVRPDCVFNSANYSRCFSTN
;
A
#
# COMPACT_ATOMS: atom_id res chain seq x y z
N MET A 1 11.10 13.51 17.65
CA MET A 1 11.39 12.12 18.05
C MET A 1 12.81 11.72 17.64
N PRO A 2 13.58 10.93 18.42
CA PRO A 2 14.76 10.23 17.88
C PRO A 2 14.34 9.41 16.65
N HIS A 3 15.17 9.35 15.61
CA HIS A 3 14.84 8.62 14.39
C HIS A 3 14.61 7.14 14.69
N SER A 4 13.34 6.72 14.73
CA SER A 4 12.98 5.33 14.94
C SER A 4 13.56 4.43 13.84
N LYS A 5 14.04 3.24 14.22
CA LYS A 5 14.66 2.29 13.30
C LYS A 5 13.63 1.76 12.28
N PRO A 6 14.02 1.46 11.03
CA PRO A 6 13.11 0.84 10.07
C PRO A 6 12.51 -0.49 10.59
N LEU A 7 11.24 -0.73 10.27
CA LEU A 7 10.47 -1.91 10.71
C LEU A 7 10.08 -2.83 9.53
N PRO A 8 9.86 -4.13 9.75
CA PRO A 8 10.03 -4.87 11.01
C PRO A 8 11.50 -5.09 11.39
N ASP A 9 11.72 -5.47 12.64
CA ASP A 9 13.05 -5.85 13.14
C ASP A 9 13.39 -7.32 12.82
N CYS A 10 13.31 -7.70 11.55
CA CYS A 10 13.73 -9.00 11.05
C CYS A 10 14.52 -8.86 9.74
N ASP A 11 14.97 -9.99 9.19
CA ASP A 11 15.64 -10.01 7.90
C ASP A 11 14.69 -9.67 6.74
N GLY A 12 15.25 -8.94 5.77
CA GLY A 12 14.56 -8.58 4.54
C GLY A 12 14.08 -7.13 4.51
N PRO A 13 12.98 -6.86 3.80
CA PRO A 13 12.56 -5.50 3.50
C PRO A 13 11.98 -4.78 4.71
N LYS A 14 12.31 -3.49 4.83
CA LYS A 14 11.88 -2.63 5.94
C LYS A 14 11.29 -1.32 5.42
N LEU A 15 10.31 -0.79 6.14
CA LEU A 15 9.74 0.54 5.95
C LEU A 15 10.34 1.50 6.98
N GLU A 16 10.75 2.68 6.53
CA GLU A 16 11.26 3.71 7.42
C GLU A 16 10.14 4.43 8.18
N CYS A 17 10.51 5.05 9.31
CA CYS A 17 9.63 5.93 10.04
C CYS A 17 9.26 7.15 9.19
N PHE A 18 8.01 7.59 9.29
CA PHE A 18 7.55 8.85 8.76
C PHE A 18 8.21 9.99 9.55
N LEU A 19 8.71 11.01 8.86
CA LEU A 19 9.60 12.00 9.46
C LEU A 19 8.87 13.13 10.20
N ASP A 20 7.63 13.43 9.81
CA ASP A 20 6.85 14.50 10.44
C ASP A 20 6.19 13.99 11.73
N ASP A 21 6.15 14.82 12.76
CA ASP A 21 5.65 14.47 14.08
C ASP A 21 4.16 14.81 14.18
N ILE A 22 3.33 13.79 13.99
CA ILE A 22 1.87 13.94 14.02
C ILE A 22 1.31 14.42 15.38
N THR A 23 2.13 14.41 16.45
CA THR A 23 1.73 14.87 17.79
C THR A 23 1.90 16.38 17.99
N ILE A 24 2.80 17.03 17.24
CA ILE A 24 3.20 18.44 17.46
C ILE A 24 2.89 19.32 16.25
N ASP A 25 2.89 18.75 15.04
CA ASP A 25 2.69 19.49 13.79
C ASP A 25 1.23 19.92 13.59
N ASP A 26 0.99 20.77 12.58
CA ASP A 26 -0.33 21.16 12.03
C ASP A 26 -1.03 19.95 11.36
N PHE A 27 -1.18 18.90 12.15
CA PHE A 27 -1.83 17.65 11.83
C PHE A 27 -3.30 17.81 12.16
N LYS A 28 -4.13 17.72 11.13
CA LYS A 28 -5.58 17.81 11.22
C LYS A 28 -6.20 16.53 10.65
N LEU A 29 -7.01 15.85 11.44
CA LEU A 29 -7.86 14.80 10.91
C LEU A 29 -9.01 15.45 10.14
N LEU A 30 -9.30 14.93 8.96
CA LEU A 30 -10.37 15.40 8.08
C LEU A 30 -11.56 14.44 8.07
N GLY A 31 -11.39 13.21 8.59
CA GLY A 31 -12.46 12.23 8.73
C GLY A 31 -12.01 10.79 8.44
N ILE A 32 -12.91 9.86 8.71
CA ILE A 32 -12.73 8.44 8.39
C ILE A 32 -13.04 8.25 6.90
N SER A 33 -12.15 7.58 6.18
CA SER A 33 -12.29 7.30 4.74
C SER A 33 -12.66 5.86 4.45
N GLY A 34 -12.49 4.95 5.41
CA GLY A 34 -12.82 3.54 5.26
C GLY A 34 -12.27 2.69 6.41
N GLY A 35 -12.66 1.42 6.44
CA GLY A 35 -12.21 0.48 7.45
C GLY A 35 -12.27 -0.95 6.94
N GLY A 36 -11.56 -1.83 7.65
CA GLY A 36 -11.61 -3.27 7.47
C GLY A 36 -11.33 -3.97 8.79
N ALA A 37 -11.26 -5.30 8.77
CA ALA A 37 -11.13 -6.11 9.98
C ALA A 37 -9.93 -5.74 10.89
N HIS A 38 -8.82 -5.26 10.31
CA HIS A 38 -7.56 -5.01 11.04
C HIS A 38 -7.17 -3.54 11.19
N SER A 39 -7.93 -2.62 10.59
CA SER A 39 -7.48 -1.23 10.49
C SER A 39 -8.59 -0.27 10.05
N GLN A 40 -8.39 1.01 10.36
CA GLN A 40 -9.16 2.11 9.82
C GLN A 40 -8.28 3.05 9.00
N VAL A 41 -8.82 3.59 7.92
CA VAL A 41 -8.14 4.57 7.07
C VAL A 41 -8.72 5.94 7.34
N TRP A 42 -7.86 6.86 7.75
CA TRP A 42 -8.20 8.23 8.08
C TRP A 42 -7.64 9.17 7.03
N LYS A 43 -8.43 10.17 6.64
CA LYS A 43 -7.95 11.29 5.84
C LYS A 43 -7.37 12.32 6.80
N ALA A 44 -6.14 12.74 6.57
CA ALA A 44 -5.46 13.71 7.41
C ALA A 44 -4.71 14.74 6.57
N GLU A 45 -4.57 15.95 7.08
CA GLU A 45 -3.72 16.99 6.54
C GLU A 45 -2.51 17.18 7.45
N ILE A 46 -1.31 17.20 6.88
CA ILE A 46 -0.05 17.47 7.58
C ILE A 46 0.69 18.52 6.75
N HIS A 47 0.94 19.69 7.35
CA HIS A 47 1.56 20.85 6.68
C HIS A 47 0.90 21.23 5.35
N GLY A 48 -0.44 21.30 5.32
CA GLY A 48 -1.21 21.67 4.13
C GLY A 48 -1.28 20.60 3.04
N LYS A 49 -0.76 19.39 3.29
CA LYS A 49 -0.83 18.27 2.35
C LYS A 49 -1.69 17.15 2.91
N VAL A 50 -2.57 16.61 2.07
CA VAL A 50 -3.50 15.54 2.43
C VAL A 50 -2.87 14.16 2.25
N TYR A 51 -3.09 13.29 3.23
CA TYR A 51 -2.62 11.92 3.32
C TYR A 51 -3.75 10.97 3.70
N ALA A 52 -3.55 9.68 3.38
CA ALA A 52 -4.31 8.58 3.94
C ALA A 52 -3.48 7.93 5.06
N ILE A 53 -4.02 7.83 6.27
CA ILE A 53 -3.36 7.22 7.43
C ILE A 53 -4.11 5.94 7.78
N LYS A 54 -3.48 4.80 7.50
CA LYS A 54 -4.03 3.49 7.86
C LYS A 54 -3.56 3.14 9.27
N ILE A 55 -4.48 3.21 10.23
CA ILE A 55 -4.26 2.92 11.65
C ILE A 55 -4.68 1.48 11.91
N PHE A 56 -3.78 0.66 12.44
CA PHE A 56 -4.04 -0.75 12.70
C PHE A 56 -4.63 -0.95 14.10
N SER A 57 -5.56 -1.88 14.23
CA SER A 57 -6.07 -2.31 15.54
C SER A 57 -5.02 -3.09 16.32
N ASP A 58 -5.27 -3.35 17.60
CA ASP A 58 -4.33 -4.08 18.46
C ASP A 58 -4.00 -5.47 17.87
N LEU A 59 -5.04 -6.22 17.50
CA LEU A 59 -4.91 -7.51 16.82
C LEU A 59 -4.13 -7.39 15.50
N GLY A 60 -4.36 -6.34 14.71
CA GLY A 60 -3.66 -6.10 13.44
C GLY A 60 -2.14 -5.89 13.59
N THR A 61 -1.67 -5.56 14.79
CA THR A 61 -0.24 -5.36 15.09
C THR A 61 0.40 -6.55 15.81
N LYS A 62 -0.39 -7.32 16.57
CA LYS A 62 0.11 -8.38 17.47
C LYS A 62 -0.17 -9.79 17.02
N GLU A 63 -1.29 -10.03 16.35
CA GLU A 63 -1.72 -11.38 15.99
C GLU A 63 -1.40 -11.71 14.52
N PRO A 64 -0.60 -12.76 14.26
CA PRO A 64 -0.21 -13.13 12.91
C PRO A 64 -1.34 -13.86 12.17
N TRP A 65 -1.56 -13.52 10.90
CA TRP A 65 -2.58 -14.15 10.05
C TRP A 65 -1.99 -15.29 9.22
N ILE A 66 -2.03 -16.49 9.80
CA ILE A 66 -1.32 -17.68 9.28
C ILE A 66 -2.23 -18.77 8.73
N PHE A 67 -3.55 -18.57 8.77
CA PHE A 67 -4.54 -19.56 8.39
C PHE A 67 -4.52 -19.91 6.89
N PHE A 68 -4.66 -21.19 6.60
CA PHE A 68 -4.79 -21.78 5.28
C PHE A 68 -5.80 -22.92 5.26
N SER A 69 -6.83 -22.80 4.42
CA SER A 69 -7.89 -23.82 4.31
C SER A 69 -7.40 -25.22 3.97
N ALA A 70 -6.23 -25.35 3.32
CA ALA A 70 -5.65 -26.63 2.94
C ALA A 70 -4.86 -27.33 4.07
N PHE A 71 -4.56 -26.62 5.15
CA PHE A 71 -3.79 -27.13 6.28
C PHE A 71 -4.56 -27.05 7.60
N ASP A 72 -5.47 -26.09 7.71
CA ASP A 72 -6.12 -25.72 8.94
C ASP A 72 -7.64 -25.90 8.77
N GLU A 73 -8.29 -26.48 9.77
CA GLU A 73 -9.75 -26.59 9.81
C GLU A 73 -10.37 -25.20 9.95
N PHE A 74 -11.32 -24.87 9.08
CA PHE A 74 -12.07 -23.62 9.21
C PHE A 74 -12.83 -23.64 10.54
N PRO A 75 -12.75 -22.58 11.36
CA PRO A 75 -13.62 -22.50 12.52
C PRO A 75 -15.08 -22.58 12.06
N GLU A 76 -15.88 -23.45 12.68
CA GLU A 76 -17.30 -23.63 12.35
C GLU A 76 -18.15 -22.39 12.70
N THR A 77 -17.63 -21.49 13.53
CA THR A 77 -18.27 -20.24 13.96
C THR A 77 -18.02 -19.07 13.01
N GLU A 78 -19.02 -18.20 12.89
CA GLU A 78 -18.90 -16.96 12.13
C GLU A 78 -17.79 -16.07 12.73
N TRP A 79 -16.94 -15.52 11.86
CA TRP A 79 -15.73 -14.77 12.23
C TRP A 79 -15.97 -13.55 13.14
N GLU A 80 -17.20 -13.05 13.21
CA GLU A 80 -17.59 -11.92 14.07
C GLU A 80 -17.70 -12.33 15.55
N ASP A 81 -17.90 -13.62 15.84
CA ASP A 81 -18.02 -14.20 17.19
C ASP A 81 -16.79 -15.00 17.64
N CYS A 82 -15.73 -15.05 16.80
CA CYS A 82 -14.48 -15.70 17.19
C CYS A 82 -13.71 -14.83 18.21
N ASP A 83 -13.77 -15.22 19.48
CA ASP A 83 -12.78 -14.81 20.48
C ASP A 83 -11.40 -15.32 20.04
N PHE A 84 -10.69 -14.50 19.27
CA PHE A 84 -9.33 -14.83 18.81
C PHE A 84 -8.41 -14.86 20.03
N GLU A 85 -8.16 -16.06 20.55
CA GLU A 85 -7.15 -16.25 21.57
C GLU A 85 -5.76 -15.94 20.96
N PRO A 86 -4.93 -15.14 21.66
CA PRO A 86 -3.58 -14.87 21.20
C PRO A 86 -2.79 -16.15 20.94
N LEU A 87 -1.94 -16.15 19.93
CA LEU A 87 -1.09 -17.32 19.67
C LEU A 87 -0.10 -17.51 20.84
N VAL A 88 -0.25 -18.62 21.58
CA VAL A 88 0.59 -19.00 22.73
C VAL A 88 1.52 -20.15 22.36
N ALA A 89 2.73 -20.14 22.92
CA ALA A 89 3.69 -21.22 22.73
C ALA A 89 3.16 -22.55 23.29
N ASN A 90 3.41 -23.63 22.56
CA ASN A 90 3.05 -24.99 22.94
C ASN A 90 4.14 -25.95 22.44
N ASP A 91 3.91 -27.26 22.58
CA ASP A 91 4.88 -28.29 22.19
C ASP A 91 5.21 -28.29 20.68
N GLU A 92 4.31 -27.77 19.84
CA GLU A 92 4.48 -27.69 18.38
C GLU A 92 5.07 -26.34 17.92
N LEU A 93 4.76 -25.26 18.63
CA LEU A 93 5.14 -23.90 18.29
C LEU A 93 5.92 -23.23 19.44
N SER A 94 7.22 -23.05 19.24
CA SER A 94 8.07 -22.34 20.19
C SER A 94 7.74 -20.84 20.25
N GLN A 95 8.04 -20.19 21.38
CA GLN A 95 7.89 -18.73 21.51
C GLN A 95 8.71 -17.97 20.46
N SER A 96 9.92 -18.44 20.13
CA SER A 96 10.75 -17.84 19.07
C SER A 96 10.12 -17.91 17.68
N THR A 97 9.36 -18.98 17.40
CA THR A 97 8.60 -19.14 16.16
C THR A 97 7.44 -18.14 16.13
N ILE A 98 6.71 -17.99 17.23
CA ILE A 98 5.63 -17.02 17.38
C ILE A 98 6.14 -15.59 17.19
N ASP A 99 7.23 -15.22 17.85
CA ASP A 99 7.80 -13.88 17.73
C ASP A 99 8.23 -13.57 16.29
N SER A 100 8.80 -14.57 15.60
CA SER A 100 9.12 -14.45 14.18
C SER A 100 7.86 -14.35 13.31
N LEU A 101 6.81 -15.14 13.59
CA LEU A 101 5.53 -15.03 12.89
C LEU A 101 4.93 -13.63 13.04
N ARG A 102 5.01 -13.03 14.23
CA ARG A 102 4.53 -11.66 14.44
C ARG A 102 5.21 -10.68 13.48
N LEU A 103 6.54 -10.74 13.38
CA LEU A 103 7.31 -9.87 12.48
C LEU A 103 7.08 -10.14 10.98
N HIS A 104 6.60 -11.33 10.63
CA HIS A 104 6.46 -11.77 9.25
C HIS A 104 5.02 -11.80 8.72
N ALA A 105 4.02 -11.87 9.60
CA ALA A 105 2.64 -12.22 9.26
C ALA A 105 1.55 -11.40 9.98
N THR A 106 1.88 -10.41 10.83
CA THR A 106 0.84 -9.46 11.30
C THR A 106 0.53 -8.42 10.23
N SER A 107 -0.70 -7.90 10.25
CA SER A 107 -1.19 -6.99 9.20
C SER A 107 -0.34 -5.74 9.02
N PHE A 108 0.11 -5.14 10.13
CA PHE A 108 1.00 -3.98 10.08
C PHE A 108 2.37 -4.32 9.46
N TYR A 109 3.00 -5.41 9.90
CA TYR A 109 4.33 -5.77 9.41
C TYR A 109 4.28 -6.30 7.97
N ASN A 110 3.22 -6.96 7.55
CA ASN A 110 2.99 -7.36 6.16
C ASN A 110 3.08 -6.15 5.22
N GLU A 111 2.36 -5.07 5.53
CA GLU A 111 2.43 -3.84 4.75
C GLU A 111 3.83 -3.21 4.76
N CYS A 112 4.47 -3.11 5.93
CA CYS A 112 5.82 -2.57 6.06
C CYS A 112 6.81 -3.32 5.14
N ARG A 113 6.72 -4.65 5.12
CA ARG A 113 7.60 -5.51 4.32
C ARG A 113 7.34 -5.35 2.83
N VAL A 114 6.07 -5.23 2.40
CA VAL A 114 5.74 -4.97 1.00
C VAL A 114 6.28 -3.62 0.55
N PHE A 115 5.97 -2.53 1.27
CA PHE A 115 6.44 -1.20 0.88
C PHE A 115 7.97 -1.09 0.94
N GLY A 116 8.61 -1.72 1.94
CA GLY A 116 10.04 -1.86 2.01
C GLY A 116 10.62 -2.54 0.77
N ARG A 117 10.04 -3.67 0.32
CA ARG A 117 10.50 -4.40 -0.86
C ARG A 117 10.33 -3.59 -2.14
N LEU A 118 9.20 -2.90 -2.29
CA LEU A 118 8.98 -2.03 -3.44
C LEU A 118 9.97 -0.87 -3.48
N LYS A 119 10.40 -0.36 -2.31
CA LYS A 119 11.47 0.64 -2.22
C LYS A 119 12.84 0.07 -2.58
N GLU A 120 13.21 -1.10 -2.03
CA GLU A 120 14.49 -1.77 -2.32
C GLU A 120 14.71 -2.02 -3.81
N LEU A 121 13.63 -2.36 -4.54
CA LEU A 121 13.69 -2.72 -5.95
C LEU A 121 13.40 -1.55 -6.91
N ASP A 122 13.15 -0.35 -6.40
CA ASP A 122 12.66 0.81 -7.18
C ASP A 122 11.38 0.50 -7.99
N ARG A 123 10.44 -0.22 -7.37
CA ARG A 123 9.17 -0.69 -7.95
C ARG A 123 7.94 -0.09 -7.26
N LYS A 124 8.10 1.09 -6.66
CA LYS A 124 7.03 1.79 -5.92
C LYS A 124 5.78 2.07 -6.77
N HIS A 125 5.90 2.07 -8.10
CA HIS A 125 4.80 2.29 -9.02
C HIS A 125 3.77 1.15 -9.07
N PHE A 126 4.05 -0.02 -8.48
CA PHE A 126 3.07 -1.12 -8.38
C PHE A 126 1.99 -0.89 -7.32
N ALA A 127 2.23 0.03 -6.38
CA ALA A 127 1.35 0.28 -5.26
C ALA A 127 1.18 1.78 -5.02
N ILE A 128 0.28 2.12 -4.09
CA ILE A 128 0.21 3.47 -3.56
C ILE A 128 1.53 3.84 -2.89
N LYS A 129 1.92 5.11 -2.95
CA LYS A 129 3.12 5.56 -2.28
C LYS A 129 2.91 5.53 -0.76
N ALA A 130 3.71 4.75 -0.04
CA ALA A 130 3.87 4.86 1.40
C ALA A 130 5.01 5.84 1.73
N TYR A 131 4.76 6.73 2.69
CA TYR A 131 5.73 7.73 3.16
C TYR A 131 6.51 7.26 4.38
N GLY A 132 5.96 6.32 5.13
CA GLY A 132 6.59 5.72 6.30
C GLY A 132 5.54 5.20 7.28
N TYR A 133 5.99 4.49 8.30
CA TYR A 133 5.14 4.14 9.44
C TYR A 133 5.22 5.24 10.50
N VAL A 134 4.19 5.34 11.32
CA VAL A 134 4.12 6.26 12.45
C VAL A 134 3.55 5.52 13.66
N GLU A 135 4.08 5.88 14.82
CA GLU A 135 3.70 5.37 16.11
C GLU A 135 3.17 6.54 16.93
N PHE A 136 2.05 6.37 17.62
CA PHE A 136 1.53 7.38 18.53
C PHE A 136 0.91 6.75 19.76
N ASN A 137 1.17 7.38 20.91
CA ASN A 137 0.67 6.91 22.18
C ASN A 137 -0.76 7.42 22.39
N LEU A 138 -1.69 6.49 22.64
CA LEU A 138 -3.07 6.85 22.93
C LEU A 138 -3.26 7.37 24.35
N ASP A 139 -2.29 7.20 25.25
CA ASP A 139 -2.32 7.85 26.57
C ASP A 139 -2.07 9.37 26.52
N ASP A 140 -1.55 9.89 25.40
CA ASP A 140 -1.26 11.31 25.23
C ASP A 140 -2.55 12.08 24.96
N GLU A 141 -2.95 12.93 25.90
CA GLU A 141 -4.16 13.76 25.80
C GLU A 141 -4.22 14.56 24.49
N ARG A 142 -3.07 15.03 23.96
CA ARG A 142 -3.03 15.81 22.71
C ARG A 142 -3.41 14.97 21.50
N VAL A 143 -3.07 13.68 21.52
CA VAL A 143 -3.46 12.72 20.49
C VAL A 143 -4.95 12.42 20.64
N GLN A 144 -5.42 12.15 21.86
CA GLN A 144 -6.83 11.86 22.13
C GLN A 144 -7.76 12.99 21.63
N GLN A 145 -7.42 14.25 21.92
CA GLN A 145 -8.19 15.43 21.51
C GLN A 145 -8.38 15.55 19.99
N LYS A 146 -7.46 15.00 19.19
CA LYS A 146 -7.58 15.01 17.72
C LYS A 146 -8.65 14.05 17.21
N PHE A 147 -8.85 12.92 17.89
CA PHE A 147 -9.81 11.88 17.47
C PHE A 147 -11.21 12.07 18.07
N LEU A 148 -11.31 12.74 19.22
CA LEU A 148 -12.59 12.99 19.91
C LEU A 148 -13.70 13.56 19.00
N PRO A 149 -13.45 14.55 18.10
CA PRO A 149 -14.50 15.11 17.25
C PRO A 149 -15.10 14.13 16.24
N PHE A 150 -14.45 12.99 15.99
CA PHE A 150 -14.86 11.99 14.99
C PHE A 150 -15.52 10.76 15.61
N LEU A 151 -15.83 10.83 16.91
CA LEU A 151 -16.60 9.81 17.58
C LEU A 151 -18.07 9.91 17.15
N GLU A 152 -18.54 8.91 16.41
CA GLU A 152 -19.95 8.80 16.07
C GLU A 152 -20.78 8.45 17.30
N GLU A 153 -21.96 9.07 17.40
CA GLU A 153 -22.96 8.80 18.45
C GLU A 153 -23.41 7.32 18.46
N SER A 154 -23.33 6.64 17.31
CA SER A 154 -23.57 5.19 17.14
C SER A 154 -22.56 4.30 17.88
N LYS A 155 -21.28 4.68 17.92
CA LYS A 155 -20.22 3.98 18.66
C LYS A 155 -20.32 4.23 20.17
N LEU A 156 -20.90 5.36 20.56
CA LEU A 156 -21.30 5.60 21.94
C LEU A 156 -22.50 4.70 22.30
N GLN A 157 -23.47 4.51 21.39
CA GLN A 157 -24.60 3.60 21.57
C GLN A 157 -24.21 2.11 21.71
N SER A 158 -23.15 1.64 21.04
CA SER A 158 -22.65 0.27 21.27
C SER A 158 -22.10 0.11 22.70
N LEU A 159 -21.41 1.12 23.23
CA LEU A 159 -20.94 1.12 24.62
C LEU A 159 -22.09 1.20 25.63
N PHE A 160 -23.17 1.93 25.30
CA PHE A 160 -24.40 1.95 26.10
C PHE A 160 -25.12 0.58 26.08
N SER A 161 -25.10 -0.13 24.96
CA SER A 161 -25.70 -1.46 24.80
C SER A 161 -25.01 -2.54 25.63
N GLU A 162 -23.74 -2.36 25.98
CA GLU A 162 -22.99 -3.21 26.93
C GLU A 162 -23.36 -2.95 28.41
N GLY A 163 -24.35 -2.09 28.68
CA GLY A 163 -24.85 -1.81 30.03
C GLY A 163 -23.98 -0.85 30.86
N ARG A 164 -22.93 -0.27 30.25
CA ARG A 164 -22.09 0.74 30.90
C ARG A 164 -22.73 2.12 30.77
N LYS A 165 -23.12 2.72 31.89
CA LYS A 165 -23.73 4.07 31.93
C LYS A 165 -22.71 5.20 32.01
N ASP A 166 -21.51 4.91 32.52
CA ASP A 166 -20.41 5.87 32.70
C ASP A 166 -19.17 5.36 31.94
N PHE A 167 -18.98 5.80 30.70
CA PHE A 167 -17.74 5.51 29.94
C PHE A 167 -16.83 6.73 29.94
N THR A 168 -15.53 6.48 30.07
CA THR A 168 -14.49 7.50 30.00
C THR A 168 -14.07 7.77 28.56
N THR A 169 -13.41 8.90 28.30
CA THR A 169 -12.74 9.18 27.01
C THR A 169 -11.82 8.03 26.59
N ALA A 170 -11.13 7.43 27.57
CA ALA A 170 -10.27 6.28 27.34
C ALA A 170 -11.08 5.08 26.80
N ASP A 171 -12.23 4.76 27.39
CA ASP A 171 -13.09 3.65 26.93
C ASP A 171 -13.56 3.86 25.49
N THR A 172 -13.94 5.10 25.14
CA THR A 172 -14.38 5.41 23.79
C THR A 172 -13.27 5.27 22.76
N ILE A 173 -12.04 5.68 23.10
CA ILE A 173 -10.88 5.52 22.23
C ILE A 173 -10.52 4.05 22.05
N ARG A 174 -10.60 3.24 23.12
CA ARG A 174 -10.41 1.78 23.05
C ARG A 174 -11.40 1.16 22.08
N ALA A 175 -12.68 1.52 22.17
CA ALA A 175 -13.73 1.02 21.28
C ALA A 175 -13.50 1.48 19.83
N LEU A 176 -13.14 2.75 19.63
CA LEU A 176 -12.88 3.31 18.30
C LEU A 176 -11.78 2.53 17.59
N PHE A 177 -10.66 2.26 18.24
CA PHE A 177 -9.50 1.61 17.60
C PHE A 177 -9.44 0.10 17.79
N LYS A 178 -10.40 -0.50 18.52
CA LYS A 178 -10.32 -1.89 18.99
C LYS A 178 -8.96 -2.15 19.68
N HIS A 179 -8.66 -1.32 20.69
CA HIS A 179 -7.36 -1.28 21.35
C HIS A 179 -7.47 -1.49 22.86
N ASN A 180 -6.94 -2.62 23.36
CA ASN A 180 -7.19 -3.07 24.73
C ASN A 180 -6.26 -2.46 25.79
N ASP A 181 -5.13 -1.88 25.40
CA ASP A 181 -4.20 -1.21 26.35
C ASP A 181 -3.66 0.10 25.78
N LEU A 182 -4.14 1.25 26.27
CA LEU A 182 -3.70 2.57 25.77
C LEU A 182 -2.22 2.87 26.01
N LYS A 183 -1.52 2.12 26.88
CA LYS A 183 -0.07 2.26 27.09
C LYS A 183 0.74 1.68 25.93
N ILE A 184 0.11 0.82 25.13
CA ILE A 184 0.73 0.25 23.94
C ILE A 184 0.49 1.24 22.79
N PRO A 185 1.54 1.70 22.10
CA PRO A 185 1.38 2.66 21.02
C PRO A 185 0.63 2.07 19.84
N LEU A 186 -0.19 2.90 19.20
CA LEU A 186 -0.83 2.56 17.94
C LEU A 186 0.19 2.64 16.80
N MET A 187 0.11 1.66 15.91
CA MET A 187 0.89 1.65 14.68
C MET A 187 0.03 2.08 13.49
N ALA A 188 0.57 2.96 12.66
CA ALA A 188 -0.07 3.38 11.43
C ALA A 188 0.92 3.55 10.28
N ILE A 189 0.40 3.59 9.06
CA ILE A 189 1.18 3.85 7.84
C ILE A 189 0.61 5.06 7.12
N VAL A 190 1.47 6.04 6.84
CA VAL A 190 1.12 7.25 6.08
C VAL A 190 1.29 6.97 4.60
N LYS A 191 0.20 7.13 3.85
CA LYS A 191 0.09 6.82 2.42
C LYS A 191 -0.36 8.04 1.61
N GLU A 192 -0.09 7.99 0.32
CA GLU A 192 -0.62 8.94 -0.66
C GLU A 192 -2.15 8.89 -0.67
N TRP A 193 -2.76 10.06 -0.50
CA TRP A 193 -4.20 10.24 -0.66
C TRP A 193 -4.52 10.31 -2.16
N ILE A 194 -5.45 9.47 -2.61
CA ILE A 194 -6.04 9.57 -3.95
C ILE A 194 -7.45 10.14 -3.79
N PRO A 195 -7.74 11.36 -4.27
CA PRO A 195 -9.08 11.89 -4.23
C PRO A 195 -9.97 11.07 -5.16
N LEU A 196 -11.00 10.45 -4.59
CA LEU A 196 -12.07 9.82 -5.37
C LEU A 196 -13.18 10.84 -5.58
N PRO A 197 -13.74 10.96 -6.79
CA PRO A 197 -14.94 11.77 -7.02
C PRO A 197 -16.10 11.27 -6.16
N GLU A 198 -16.93 12.16 -5.62
CA GLU A 198 -18.10 11.81 -4.78
C GLU A 198 -19.08 10.85 -5.48
N SER A 199 -19.09 10.82 -6.81
CA SER A 199 -19.90 9.91 -7.63
C SER A 199 -19.36 8.47 -7.72
N GLN A 200 -18.16 8.19 -7.19
CA GLN A 200 -17.60 6.84 -7.12
C GLN A 200 -18.02 6.16 -5.81
N THR A 201 -19.29 5.74 -5.73
CA THR A 201 -19.71 4.81 -4.69
C THR A 201 -19.21 3.40 -5.02
N MET A 202 -18.73 2.71 -4.00
CA MET A 202 -18.44 1.28 -4.09
C MET A 202 -19.76 0.51 -4.29
N PRO A 203 -19.79 -0.52 -5.15
CA PRO A 203 -18.70 -0.98 -6.01
C PRO A 203 -18.61 -0.15 -7.30
N TYR A 204 -17.42 0.41 -7.58
CA TYR A 204 -17.13 1.41 -8.63
C TYR A 204 -18.04 1.37 -9.87
N VAL A 205 -18.56 2.53 -10.28
CA VAL A 205 -19.03 2.76 -11.66
C VAL A 205 -17.91 2.34 -12.60
N LEU A 206 -18.17 1.35 -13.47
CA LEU A 206 -17.20 0.90 -14.45
C LEU A 206 -16.94 2.01 -15.47
N THR A 207 -15.76 2.60 -15.43
CA THR A 207 -15.33 3.60 -16.43
C THR A 207 -14.53 2.94 -17.54
N GLU A 208 -14.56 3.50 -18.75
CA GLU A 208 -13.65 3.07 -19.83
C GLU A 208 -12.18 3.19 -19.41
N LYS A 209 -11.84 4.20 -18.59
CA LYS A 209 -10.48 4.38 -18.05
C LYS A 209 -10.06 3.16 -17.22
N GLN A 210 -10.93 2.64 -16.38
CA GLN A 210 -10.67 1.42 -15.60
C GLN A 210 -10.53 0.19 -16.49
N MET A 211 -11.40 0.01 -17.48
CA MET A 211 -11.27 -1.12 -18.42
C MET A 211 -9.93 -1.10 -19.16
N ARG A 212 -9.46 0.08 -19.57
CA ARG A 212 -8.16 0.24 -20.24
C ARG A 212 -6.96 0.00 -19.33
N SER A 213 -7.11 0.12 -18.00
CA SER A 213 -6.02 -0.09 -17.04
C SER A 213 -5.83 -1.55 -16.64
N LEU A 214 -6.82 -2.43 -16.83
CA LEU A 214 -6.77 -3.85 -16.44
C LEU A 214 -5.49 -4.59 -16.89
N PRO A 215 -4.99 -4.43 -18.14
CA PRO A 215 -3.74 -5.09 -18.54
C PRO A 215 -2.54 -4.63 -17.71
N GLN A 216 -2.52 -3.36 -17.30
CA GLN A 216 -1.47 -2.81 -16.45
C GLN A 216 -1.58 -3.35 -15.02
N LEU A 217 -2.79 -3.51 -14.48
CA LEU A 217 -3.00 -4.08 -13.14
C LEU A 217 -2.49 -5.52 -13.08
N LEU A 218 -2.80 -6.34 -14.09
CA LEU A 218 -2.31 -7.71 -14.18
C LEU A 218 -0.78 -7.77 -14.29
N ARG A 219 -0.16 -6.87 -15.07
CA ARG A 219 1.31 -6.75 -15.14
C ARG A 219 1.91 -6.33 -13.81
N ASN A 220 1.27 -5.41 -13.08
CA ASN A 220 1.71 -4.99 -11.75
C ASN A 220 1.65 -6.17 -10.77
N LEU A 221 0.58 -6.99 -10.80
CA LEU A 221 0.46 -8.20 -9.99
C LEU A 221 1.58 -9.21 -10.28
N TYR A 222 1.87 -9.47 -11.56
CA TYR A 222 3.04 -10.27 -11.93
C TYR A 222 4.36 -9.65 -11.44
N GLY A 223 4.44 -8.32 -11.44
CA GLY A 223 5.56 -7.56 -10.88
C GLY A 223 5.74 -7.80 -9.37
N LEU A 224 4.65 -7.89 -8.61
CA LEU A 224 4.67 -8.26 -7.19
C LEU A 224 5.16 -9.69 -7.00
N HIS A 225 4.61 -10.66 -7.74
CA HIS A 225 5.04 -12.06 -7.68
C HIS A 225 6.53 -12.21 -8.00
N LYS A 226 7.01 -11.55 -9.06
CA LYS A 226 8.46 -11.48 -9.41
C LYS A 226 9.33 -10.83 -8.34
N SER A 227 8.74 -10.06 -7.43
CA SER A 227 9.44 -9.37 -6.33
C SER A 227 9.41 -10.19 -5.02
N GLY A 228 8.89 -11.43 -5.08
CA GLY A 228 8.73 -12.30 -3.93
C GLY A 228 7.57 -11.89 -3.01
N ILE A 229 6.56 -11.21 -3.55
CA ILE A 229 5.37 -10.74 -2.81
C ILE A 229 4.14 -11.51 -3.31
N VAL A 230 3.30 -11.99 -2.40
CA VAL A 230 1.93 -12.49 -2.67
C VAL A 230 0.93 -11.65 -1.88
N VAL A 231 -0.23 -11.31 -2.45
CA VAL A 231 -1.21 -10.40 -1.82
C VAL A 231 -2.15 -11.16 -0.89
N ARG A 232 -2.56 -12.38 -1.27
CA ARG A 232 -3.45 -13.32 -0.57
C ARG A 232 -4.91 -12.88 -0.42
N ASP A 233 -5.15 -11.59 -0.23
CA ASP A 233 -6.49 -11.01 -0.12
C ASP A 233 -6.72 -9.98 -1.21
N LEU A 234 -6.68 -10.38 -2.48
CA LEU A 234 -6.80 -9.45 -3.60
C LEU A 234 -8.26 -9.15 -3.92
N LYS A 235 -8.70 -7.91 -3.70
CA LYS A 235 -10.08 -7.47 -3.94
C LYS A 235 -10.17 -6.20 -4.77
N MET A 236 -11.27 -6.05 -5.53
CA MET A 236 -11.45 -4.91 -6.45
C MET A 236 -11.40 -3.55 -5.74
N GLN A 237 -11.96 -3.46 -4.54
CA GLN A 237 -11.96 -2.25 -3.72
C GLN A 237 -10.56 -1.73 -3.36
N GLN A 238 -9.55 -2.60 -3.38
CA GLN A 238 -8.19 -2.25 -2.98
C GLN A 238 -7.39 -1.57 -4.10
N TYR A 239 -7.96 -1.41 -5.30
CA TYR A 239 -7.33 -0.67 -6.39
C TYR A 239 -7.84 0.78 -6.45
N LEU A 240 -6.96 1.74 -6.21
CA LEU A 240 -7.21 3.17 -6.39
C LEU A 240 -6.32 3.73 -7.51
N ASP A 241 -6.91 4.34 -8.54
CA ASP A 241 -6.23 4.82 -9.76
C ASP A 241 -5.22 3.80 -10.35
N GLY A 242 -5.60 2.52 -10.30
CA GLY A 242 -4.79 1.41 -10.80
C GLY A 242 -3.58 1.02 -9.94
N LYS A 243 -3.54 1.44 -8.68
CA LYS A 243 -2.54 1.05 -7.69
C LYS A 243 -3.19 0.29 -6.54
N LEU A 244 -2.53 -0.76 -6.06
CA LEU A 244 -2.96 -1.45 -4.83
C LEU A 244 -2.68 -0.58 -3.60
N VAL A 245 -3.66 -0.50 -2.70
CA VAL A 245 -3.57 0.29 -1.47
C VAL A 245 -3.45 -0.54 -0.20
N ASP A 246 -3.83 -1.82 -0.25
CA ASP A 246 -3.90 -2.69 0.92
C ASP A 246 -2.98 -3.92 0.75
N PHE A 247 -2.16 -4.17 1.77
CA PHE A 247 -1.29 -5.35 1.84
C PHE A 247 -1.35 -6.03 3.23
N SER A 248 -2.44 -5.85 3.99
CA SER A 248 -2.59 -6.41 5.33
C SER A 248 -2.38 -7.92 5.37
N PHE A 249 -2.74 -8.66 4.32
CA PHE A 249 -2.54 -10.11 4.25
C PHE A 249 -1.33 -10.55 3.46
N ALA A 250 -0.59 -9.60 2.87
CA ALA A 250 0.45 -9.92 1.91
C ALA A 250 1.68 -10.53 2.57
N TRP A 251 2.26 -11.55 1.94
CA TRP A 251 3.52 -12.14 2.41
C TRP A 251 4.67 -11.83 1.47
N THR A 252 5.84 -11.57 2.06
CA THR A 252 7.04 -11.15 1.33
C THR A 252 8.24 -12.05 1.68
N ILE A 253 8.96 -12.54 0.68
CA ILE A 253 10.22 -13.28 0.85
C ILE A 253 11.36 -12.35 1.29
N PRO A 254 12.17 -12.69 2.31
CA PRO A 254 12.16 -13.96 3.07
C PRO A 254 10.99 -14.05 4.04
N HIS A 255 10.38 -15.20 4.22
CA HIS A 255 9.29 -15.40 5.17
C HIS A 255 9.59 -16.63 6.02
N ILE A 256 9.06 -16.71 7.25
CA ILE A 256 9.23 -17.91 8.10
C ILE A 256 8.62 -19.17 7.47
N PHE A 257 7.61 -19.02 6.63
CA PHE A 257 7.07 -20.09 5.79
C PHE A 257 7.59 -20.06 4.34
N GLY A 258 8.67 -19.33 4.12
CA GLY A 258 9.35 -19.29 2.83
C GLY A 258 9.99 -20.63 2.49
N PRO A 259 10.41 -20.82 1.23
CA PRO A 259 10.96 -22.08 0.75
C PRO A 259 12.26 -22.51 1.46
N GLU A 260 12.92 -21.60 2.15
CA GLU A 260 14.19 -21.85 2.84
C GLU A 260 14.01 -22.39 4.27
N SER A 261 12.83 -22.23 4.89
CA SER A 261 12.62 -22.66 6.27
C SER A 261 12.34 -24.15 6.43
N GLY A 262 11.82 -24.79 5.38
CA GLY A 262 11.36 -26.18 5.42
C GLY A 262 10.05 -26.40 6.21
N VAL A 263 9.48 -25.35 6.83
CA VAL A 263 8.28 -25.46 7.67
C VAL A 263 7.01 -25.71 6.86
N LYS A 264 6.89 -25.03 5.70
CA LYS A 264 5.80 -25.25 4.75
C LYS A 264 6.36 -25.75 3.42
N PRO A 265 5.56 -26.47 2.62
CA PRO A 265 6.02 -26.95 1.32
C PRO A 265 6.52 -25.82 0.42
N ARG A 266 7.56 -26.10 -0.40
CA ARG A 266 8.15 -25.11 -1.30
C ARG A 266 7.13 -24.44 -2.25
N TRP A 267 6.08 -25.17 -2.61
CA TRP A 267 5.02 -24.71 -3.50
C TRP A 267 4.02 -23.75 -2.82
N SER A 268 4.11 -23.49 -1.51
CA SER A 268 3.13 -22.64 -0.81
C SER A 268 3.04 -21.23 -1.41
N PHE A 269 4.17 -20.58 -1.70
CA PHE A 269 4.17 -19.26 -2.35
C PHE A 269 3.70 -19.30 -3.80
N GLU A 270 4.00 -20.37 -4.54
CA GLU A 270 3.46 -20.61 -5.88
C GLU A 270 1.93 -20.73 -5.83
N SER A 271 1.41 -21.44 -4.84
CA SER A 271 -0.02 -21.64 -4.62
C SER A 271 -0.76 -20.35 -4.21
N MET A 272 -0.18 -19.52 -3.34
CA MET A 272 -0.74 -18.20 -3.01
C MET A 272 -0.72 -17.24 -4.21
N ALA A 273 0.31 -17.30 -5.06
CA ALA A 273 0.34 -16.51 -6.30
C ALA A 273 -0.72 -16.98 -7.31
N ALA A 274 -1.01 -18.29 -7.37
CA ALA A 274 -2.13 -18.81 -8.13
C ALA A 274 -3.47 -18.26 -7.62
N TRP A 275 -3.67 -18.21 -6.29
CA TRP A 275 -4.86 -17.62 -5.69
C TRP A 275 -5.03 -16.14 -6.07
N ASP A 276 -3.97 -15.33 -5.96
CA ASP A 276 -4.01 -13.92 -6.39
C ASP A 276 -4.52 -13.76 -7.84
N LEU A 277 -4.10 -14.66 -8.75
CA LEU A 277 -4.53 -14.63 -10.16
C LEU A 277 -5.96 -15.10 -10.35
N LYS A 278 -6.42 -16.07 -9.55
CA LYS A 278 -7.82 -16.50 -9.53
C LYS A 278 -8.71 -15.35 -9.06
N CYS A 279 -8.38 -14.69 -7.96
CA CYS A 279 -9.08 -13.50 -7.49
C CYS A 279 -9.09 -12.39 -8.56
N PHE A 280 -7.97 -12.20 -9.26
CA PHE A 280 -7.92 -11.25 -10.37
C PHE A 280 -8.83 -11.63 -11.54
N GLN A 281 -8.93 -12.92 -11.86
CA GLN A 281 -9.89 -13.39 -12.87
C GLN A 281 -11.34 -13.14 -12.43
N ASP A 282 -11.66 -13.31 -11.15
CA ASP A 282 -13.01 -13.04 -10.64
C ASP A 282 -13.35 -11.54 -10.73
N MET A 283 -12.37 -10.66 -10.55
CA MET A 283 -12.52 -9.22 -10.83
C MET A 283 -12.78 -8.94 -12.31
N LEU A 284 -12.02 -9.58 -13.21
CA LEU A 284 -12.21 -9.49 -14.65
C LEU A 284 -13.62 -9.91 -15.06
N ASP A 285 -14.10 -11.04 -14.55
CA ASP A 285 -15.45 -11.53 -14.82
C ASP A 285 -16.54 -10.56 -14.32
N CYS A 286 -16.32 -9.95 -13.15
CA CYS A 286 -17.22 -8.91 -12.63
C CYS A 286 -17.27 -7.69 -13.56
N PHE A 287 -16.12 -7.27 -14.10
CA PHE A 287 -16.05 -6.17 -15.06
C PHE A 287 -16.76 -6.50 -16.37
N ASP A 288 -16.56 -7.70 -16.92
CA ASP A 288 -17.23 -8.13 -18.15
C ASP A 288 -18.75 -8.19 -17.98
N LYS A 289 -19.24 -8.64 -16.82
CA LYS A 289 -20.67 -8.62 -16.48
C LYS A 289 -21.20 -7.17 -16.45
N ARG A 290 -20.50 -6.25 -15.78
CA ARG A 290 -20.91 -4.83 -15.73
C ARG A 290 -20.87 -4.16 -17.10
N ALA A 291 -19.89 -4.49 -17.94
CA ALA A 291 -19.78 -3.95 -19.28
C ALA A 291 -21.02 -4.29 -20.13
N ASP A 292 -21.61 -5.48 -19.95
CA ASP A 292 -22.87 -5.87 -20.61
C ASP A 292 -24.09 -5.10 -20.09
N GLU A 293 -24.08 -4.73 -18.81
CA GLU A 293 -25.15 -4.02 -18.11
C GLU A 293 -25.14 -2.49 -18.36
N THR A 294 -23.97 -1.92 -18.70
CA THR A 294 -23.84 -0.48 -18.99
C THR A 294 -24.61 -0.04 -20.24
N VAL A 295 -25.15 1.19 -20.20
CA VAL A 295 -25.82 1.83 -21.33
C VAL A 295 -25.16 3.19 -21.61
N PRO A 296 -24.49 3.39 -22.76
CA PRO A 296 -24.25 2.39 -23.81
C PRO A 296 -23.30 1.28 -23.33
N ARG A 297 -23.41 0.10 -23.96
CA ARG A 297 -22.55 -1.04 -23.63
C ARG A 297 -21.08 -0.72 -23.87
N ILE A 298 -20.25 -1.05 -22.89
CA ILE A 298 -18.80 -0.93 -22.97
C ILE A 298 -18.22 -2.22 -23.55
N ARG A 299 -17.14 -2.12 -24.32
CA ARG A 299 -16.42 -3.29 -24.84
C ARG A 299 -15.73 -4.06 -23.72
N LYS A 300 -15.96 -5.38 -23.67
CA LYS A 300 -15.27 -6.33 -22.78
C LYS A 300 -13.76 -6.38 -22.99
N HIS A 301 -13.04 -6.84 -21.97
CA HIS A 301 -11.61 -7.09 -22.09
C HIS A 301 -11.34 -8.47 -22.70
N ASN A 302 -10.13 -8.67 -23.25
CA ASN A 302 -9.68 -9.98 -23.74
C ASN A 302 -8.63 -10.61 -22.80
N LEU A 303 -8.61 -10.21 -21.53
CA LEU A 303 -7.62 -10.66 -20.56
C LEU A 303 -8.05 -11.98 -19.93
N VAL A 304 -7.05 -12.84 -19.68
CA VAL A 304 -7.20 -14.06 -18.89
C VAL A 304 -6.06 -14.07 -17.88
N ALA A 305 -6.39 -13.85 -16.61
CA ALA A 305 -5.43 -13.93 -15.51
C ALA A 305 -5.31 -15.36 -14.98
N TRP A 306 -6.44 -16.08 -14.95
CA TRP A 306 -6.55 -17.47 -14.55
C TRP A 306 -7.53 -18.20 -15.47
N ARG A 307 -7.18 -19.42 -15.90
CA ARG A 307 -8.05 -20.16 -16.82
C ARG A 307 -9.13 -20.88 -16.01
N LYS A 308 -10.36 -20.80 -16.48
CA LYS A 308 -11.50 -21.55 -15.94
C LYS A 308 -11.53 -22.96 -16.52
N ASP A 309 -12.00 -23.91 -15.72
CA ASP A 309 -12.09 -25.32 -16.09
C ASP A 309 -13.21 -25.60 -17.11
N ASP A 310 -14.22 -24.74 -17.18
CA ASP A 310 -15.39 -24.87 -18.07
C ASP A 310 -15.04 -24.95 -19.56
N VAL A 311 -13.94 -24.34 -19.98
CA VAL A 311 -13.41 -24.43 -21.35
C VAL A 311 -12.85 -25.82 -21.64
N TYR A 312 -12.36 -26.53 -20.62
CA TYR A 312 -11.68 -27.82 -20.75
C TYR A 312 -12.58 -29.02 -20.49
N ASP A 313 -13.72 -28.85 -19.80
CA ASP A 313 -14.77 -29.88 -19.71
C ASP A 313 -15.26 -30.36 -21.08
N ARG A 314 -15.11 -29.52 -22.12
CA ARG A 314 -15.51 -29.80 -23.50
C ARG A 314 -14.36 -30.25 -24.41
N LEU A 315 -13.12 -30.31 -23.90
CA LEU A 315 -11.93 -30.66 -24.67
C LEU A 315 -11.40 -32.04 -24.27
N ARG A 316 -10.72 -32.72 -25.21
CA ARG A 316 -10.10 -34.02 -24.92
C ARG A 316 -9.12 -33.89 -23.73
N PRO A 317 -9.12 -34.84 -22.78
CA PRO A 317 -8.21 -34.82 -21.63
C PRO A 317 -6.75 -34.67 -22.09
N ARG A 318 -6.02 -33.71 -21.50
CA ARG A 318 -4.60 -33.52 -21.83
C ARG A 318 -3.73 -34.35 -20.87
N PRO A 319 -2.78 -35.17 -21.39
CA PRO A 319 -1.90 -35.99 -20.57
C PRO A 319 -1.10 -35.23 -19.50
N GLN A 320 -0.79 -33.94 -19.73
CA GLN A 320 -0.06 -33.09 -18.77
C GLN A 320 -0.87 -32.69 -17.52
N MET A 321 -2.18 -32.96 -17.48
CA MET A 321 -3.02 -32.77 -16.29
C MET A 321 -3.04 -34.01 -15.37
N TYR A 322 -2.43 -35.13 -15.78
CA TYR A 322 -2.36 -36.35 -14.96
C TYR A 322 -1.17 -36.27 -13.99
N GLY A 323 -1.44 -35.65 -12.85
CA GLY A 323 -0.65 -35.67 -11.62
C GLY A 323 -1.53 -35.13 -10.49
N PRO A 324 -1.28 -35.43 -9.21
CA PRO A 324 -2.07 -34.86 -8.13
C PRO A 324 -2.01 -33.33 -8.21
N SER A 325 -3.16 -32.67 -8.37
CA SER A 325 -3.26 -31.22 -8.31
C SER A 325 -2.88 -30.77 -6.90
N LEU A 326 -1.89 -29.90 -6.78
CA LEU A 326 -1.54 -29.27 -5.51
C LEU A 326 -2.72 -28.42 -5.02
N PRO A 327 -2.96 -28.28 -3.70
CA PRO A 327 -4.03 -27.42 -3.24
C PRO A 327 -3.67 -25.94 -3.41
N MET A 328 -4.68 -25.13 -3.68
CA MET A 328 -4.62 -23.69 -3.63
C MET A 328 -4.71 -23.24 -2.17
N LEU A 329 -3.73 -22.47 -1.71
CA LEU A 329 -3.68 -21.95 -0.35
C LEU A 329 -4.56 -20.71 -0.26
N ILE A 330 -5.76 -20.91 0.27
CA ILE A 330 -6.81 -19.91 0.40
C ILE A 330 -7.01 -19.61 1.88
N TYR A 331 -7.25 -18.35 2.23
CA TYR A 331 -7.43 -17.93 3.63
C TYR A 331 -8.90 -17.80 4.04
N ASP A 332 -9.82 -17.57 3.09
CA ASP A 332 -11.23 -17.21 3.33
C ASP A 332 -12.25 -18.04 2.51
N SER A 333 -11.83 -19.16 1.93
CA SER A 333 -12.69 -20.02 1.11
C SER A 333 -12.27 -21.49 1.19
N PRO A 334 -13.19 -22.43 0.87
CA PRO A 334 -12.89 -23.85 0.75
C PRO A 334 -11.68 -24.12 -0.16
N VAL A 335 -10.99 -25.22 0.13
CA VAL A 335 -9.82 -25.67 -0.64
C VAL A 335 -10.21 -25.90 -2.09
N GLN A 336 -9.43 -25.34 -3.01
CA GLN A 336 -9.56 -25.55 -4.45
C GLN A 336 -8.26 -26.16 -4.99
N PRO A 337 -8.29 -26.94 -6.08
CA PRO A 337 -7.06 -27.42 -6.70
C PRO A 337 -6.34 -26.30 -7.48
N MET A 338 -5.02 -26.25 -7.37
CA MET A 338 -4.16 -25.44 -8.22
C MET A 338 -3.98 -26.13 -9.57
N MET A 339 -4.96 -25.94 -10.47
CA MET A 339 -5.01 -26.56 -11.80
C MET A 339 -3.90 -26.05 -12.75
N HIS A 340 -3.44 -24.83 -12.52
CA HIS A 340 -2.41 -24.18 -13.32
C HIS A 340 -1.35 -23.57 -12.43
N ARG A 341 -0.09 -23.56 -12.89
CA ARG A 341 0.96 -22.82 -12.19
C ARG A 341 0.87 -21.34 -12.53
N PRO A 342 1.14 -20.43 -11.58
CA PRO A 342 1.24 -19.01 -11.89
C PRO A 342 2.45 -18.78 -12.83
N PRO A 343 2.46 -17.71 -13.65
CA PRO A 343 3.59 -17.40 -14.52
C PRO A 343 4.91 -17.14 -13.78
N PHE A 344 4.83 -16.67 -12.53
CA PHE A 344 5.98 -16.38 -11.69
C PHE A 344 5.78 -17.01 -10.32
N ASP A 345 6.76 -17.80 -9.89
CA ASP A 345 6.81 -18.40 -8.55
C ASP A 345 7.57 -17.43 -7.61
N PRO A 346 6.90 -16.80 -6.64
CA PRO A 346 7.52 -15.87 -5.70
C PRO A 346 8.60 -16.53 -4.84
N ALA A 347 8.53 -17.85 -4.61
CA ALA A 347 9.53 -18.60 -3.85
C ALA A 347 10.93 -18.57 -4.52
N LYS A 348 10.98 -18.30 -5.83
CA LYS A 348 12.25 -18.21 -6.57
C LYS A 348 12.95 -16.85 -6.42
N PHE A 349 12.36 -15.90 -5.70
CA PHE A 349 12.95 -14.58 -5.51
C PHE A 349 14.25 -14.64 -4.68
N ASN A 350 15.36 -14.19 -5.27
CA ASN A 350 16.67 -14.18 -4.60
C ASN A 350 16.86 -12.90 -3.76
N TRP A 351 16.27 -12.88 -2.57
CA TRP A 351 16.34 -11.74 -1.66
C TRP A 351 17.76 -11.43 -1.15
N ARG A 352 18.63 -12.46 -1.03
CA ARG A 352 20.04 -12.28 -0.62
C ARG A 352 20.85 -11.45 -1.62
N ALA A 353 20.53 -11.56 -2.91
CA ALA A 353 21.18 -10.74 -3.95
C ALA A 353 20.88 -9.26 -3.78
N VAL A 354 19.65 -8.91 -3.38
CA VAL A 354 19.23 -7.53 -3.11
C VAL A 354 20.01 -6.96 -1.93
N GLN A 355 20.05 -7.66 -0.79
CA GLN A 355 20.76 -7.19 0.40
C GLN A 355 22.26 -6.94 0.17
N LYS A 356 22.92 -7.77 -0.65
CA LYS A 356 24.34 -7.57 -1.02
C LYS A 356 24.54 -6.27 -1.81
N SER A 357 23.59 -5.92 -2.68
CA SER A 357 23.65 -4.70 -3.48
C SER A 357 23.48 -3.44 -2.62
N THR A 358 22.57 -3.46 -1.64
CA THR A 358 22.35 -2.34 -0.71
C THR A 358 23.57 -2.07 0.17
N LYS A 359 24.23 -3.13 0.66
CA LYS A 359 25.48 -3.00 1.45
C LYS A 359 26.63 -2.41 0.63
N LYS A 360 26.79 -2.80 -0.64
CA LYS A 360 27.81 -2.21 -1.54
C LYS A 360 27.51 -0.75 -1.92
N GLY A 361 26.24 -0.36 -1.97
CA GLY A 361 25.82 1.02 -2.24
C GLY A 361 26.06 1.98 -1.06
N ALA A 362 26.03 1.48 0.18
CA ALA A 362 26.26 2.27 1.39
C ALA A 362 27.70 2.82 1.48
N ASP A 363 28.70 2.05 1.04
CA ASP A 363 30.11 2.46 1.02
C ASP A 363 30.48 3.44 -0.11
N VAL A 364 29.60 3.65 -1.10
CA VAL A 364 29.89 4.50 -2.28
C VAL A 364 29.28 5.90 -2.15
N LEU A 365 28.38 6.11 -1.18
CA LEU A 365 27.69 7.39 -0.96
C LEU A 365 28.59 8.59 -0.62
N PRO A 366 29.76 8.47 0.04
CA PRO A 366 30.63 9.63 0.26
C PRO A 366 31.26 10.14 -1.04
N ARG A 367 31.48 9.26 -2.03
CA ARG A 367 32.25 9.58 -3.25
C ARG A 367 31.41 10.23 -4.35
N GLN A 368 30.12 9.92 -4.42
CA GLN A 368 29.23 10.53 -5.43
C GLN A 368 28.78 11.96 -5.08
N ARG A 369 28.70 12.32 -3.79
CA ARG A 369 28.44 13.72 -3.38
C ARG A 369 29.61 14.63 -3.77
N HIS A 370 30.84 14.19 -3.50
CA HIS A 370 32.05 14.97 -3.84
C HIS A 370 32.22 15.20 -5.35
N LEU A 371 31.87 14.20 -6.18
CA LEU A 371 31.94 14.32 -7.65
C LEU A 371 30.81 15.17 -8.26
N LYS A 372 29.63 15.24 -7.62
CA LYS A 372 28.55 16.14 -8.04
C LYS A 372 28.85 17.60 -7.65
N GLU A 373 29.39 17.83 -6.46
CA GLU A 373 29.82 19.15 -6.00
C GLU A 373 31.00 19.69 -6.83
N GLU A 374 32.00 18.86 -7.16
CA GLU A 374 33.08 19.26 -8.06
C GLU A 374 32.58 19.61 -9.47
N ARG A 375 31.60 18.86 -9.99
CA ARG A 375 31.01 19.13 -11.31
C ARG A 375 30.17 20.40 -11.32
N GLN A 376 29.45 20.71 -10.24
CA GLN A 376 28.71 21.97 -10.10
C GLN A 376 29.67 23.15 -9.95
N GLN A 377 30.73 23.04 -9.12
CA GLN A 377 31.75 24.10 -8.99
C GLN A 377 32.51 24.35 -10.30
N LYS A 378 32.83 23.31 -11.09
CA LYS A 378 33.44 23.48 -12.42
C LYS A 378 32.51 24.13 -13.43
N ARG A 379 31.19 23.92 -13.31
CA ARG A 379 30.20 24.53 -14.20
C ARG A 379 30.02 26.02 -13.87
N GLN A 380 29.96 26.35 -12.58
CA GLN A 380 29.85 27.73 -12.10
C GLN A 380 31.09 28.57 -12.47
N ARG A 381 32.32 28.01 -12.31
CA ARG A 381 33.55 28.69 -12.75
C ARG A 381 33.61 28.96 -14.25
N ARG A 382 32.99 28.11 -15.09
CA ARG A 382 32.91 28.33 -16.54
C ARG A 382 31.89 29.38 -16.93
N GLU A 383 30.80 29.50 -16.17
CA GLU A 383 29.79 30.54 -16.37
C GLU A 383 30.33 31.91 -15.95
N ASP A 384 31.04 32.01 -14.83
CA ASP A 384 31.68 33.24 -14.37
C ASP A 384 32.76 33.74 -15.34
N GLN A 385 33.56 32.83 -15.92
CA GLN A 385 34.57 33.19 -16.93
C GLN A 385 33.93 33.70 -18.24
N ASN A 386 32.78 33.14 -18.64
CA ASN A 386 32.06 33.61 -19.82
C ASN A 386 31.36 34.96 -19.60
N ASP A 387 30.87 35.24 -18.39
CA ASP A 387 30.24 36.52 -18.07
C ASP A 387 31.26 37.67 -17.96
N THR A 388 32.46 37.37 -17.43
CA THR A 388 33.58 38.33 -17.41
C THR A 388 34.06 38.68 -18.83
N SER A 389 34.02 37.71 -19.74
CA SER A 389 34.38 37.89 -21.16
C SER A 389 33.35 38.71 -21.93
N ARG A 390 32.05 38.57 -21.60
CA ARG A 390 30.97 39.37 -22.21
C ARG A 390 31.00 40.84 -21.77
N ARG A 391 31.34 41.12 -20.51
CA ARG A 391 31.48 42.51 -20.01
C ARG A 391 32.66 43.27 -20.62
N GLN A 392 33.72 42.58 -21.07
CA GLN A 392 34.83 43.25 -21.78
C GLN A 392 34.52 43.62 -23.23
N VAL A 393 33.58 42.94 -23.89
CA VAL A 393 33.21 43.24 -25.30
C VAL A 393 32.26 44.45 -25.38
N ASP A 394 31.47 44.70 -24.35
CA ASP A 394 30.42 45.75 -24.35
C ASP A 394 30.95 47.17 -24.08
N THR A 395 32.24 47.33 -23.76
CA THR A 395 32.87 48.65 -23.55
C THR A 395 33.46 49.26 -24.83
N ARG A 396 33.36 48.59 -26.00
CA ARG A 396 33.98 49.05 -27.26
C ARG A 396 33.02 49.47 -28.37
N ARG A 397 31.74 49.73 -28.08
CA ARG A 397 30.82 50.29 -29.09
C ARG A 397 29.91 51.38 -28.50
N ARG A 398 30.36 52.64 -28.61
CA ARG A 398 29.48 53.81 -28.70
C ARG A 398 29.92 54.69 -29.88
N PRO A 399 29.00 55.08 -30.77
CA PRO A 399 29.09 56.34 -31.49
C PRO A 399 28.08 57.37 -30.92
N PRO A 400 28.25 58.67 -31.23
CA PRO A 400 27.51 59.75 -30.58
C PRO A 400 26.28 60.22 -31.37
N GLY A 401 25.26 60.68 -30.63
CA GLY A 401 24.31 61.72 -31.04
C GLY A 401 23.14 61.32 -31.95
N GLU A 402 21.90 61.49 -31.46
CA GLU A 402 20.92 62.46 -32.00
C GLU A 402 19.58 62.41 -31.24
N HIS A 403 18.97 63.59 -31.11
CA HIS A 403 17.69 63.89 -30.47
C HIS A 403 16.50 63.54 -31.36
N LEU A 404 15.38 63.00 -30.81
CA LEU A 404 14.01 63.45 -31.14
C LEU A 404 12.90 62.84 -30.22
N VAL A 405 12.20 63.78 -29.59
CA VAL A 405 10.85 63.90 -29.01
C VAL A 405 9.76 62.80 -29.26
N ARG A 406 9.21 62.25 -28.14
CA ARG A 406 7.79 61.93 -27.69
C ARG A 406 6.74 61.27 -28.66
N PRO A 407 5.56 60.81 -28.16
CA PRO A 407 5.21 60.02 -26.95
C PRO A 407 4.15 58.88 -27.21
N ASP A 408 3.79 58.17 -26.14
CA ASP A 408 2.53 57.46 -25.83
C ASP A 408 1.95 56.38 -26.77
N CYS A 409 1.71 55.19 -26.20
CA CYS A 409 0.46 54.46 -26.39
C CYS A 409 0.26 53.40 -25.30
N VAL A 410 -0.71 53.70 -24.44
CA VAL A 410 -1.40 52.80 -23.51
C VAL A 410 -2.24 51.80 -24.33
N PHE A 411 -2.23 50.52 -23.99
CA PHE A 411 -3.38 49.66 -24.25
C PHE A 411 -3.62 48.69 -23.09
N ASN A 412 -4.87 48.74 -22.62
CA ASN A 412 -5.45 48.07 -21.47
C ASN A 412 -6.67 47.30 -22.01
N SER A 413 -6.80 46.01 -21.72
CA SER A 413 -8.07 45.24 -21.75
C SER A 413 -7.74 43.78 -21.36
N ALA A 414 -8.06 43.27 -20.18
CA ALA A 414 -9.36 43.05 -19.53
C ALA A 414 -10.25 41.99 -20.22
N ASN A 415 -10.55 40.96 -19.41
CA ASN A 415 -11.78 40.18 -19.30
C ASN A 415 -12.17 39.17 -20.38
N TYR A 416 -12.32 37.92 -19.97
CA TYR A 416 -13.58 37.18 -20.17
C TYR A 416 -13.90 36.28 -18.98
N SER A 417 -15.11 36.47 -18.47
CA SER A 417 -15.71 35.81 -17.31
C SER A 417 -16.85 34.91 -17.79
N ARG A 418 -17.08 33.82 -17.04
CA ARG A 418 -18.36 33.16 -16.71
C ARG A 418 -19.25 32.59 -17.82
N CYS A 419 -19.67 31.33 -17.59
CA CYS A 419 -21.04 30.80 -17.39
C CYS A 419 -20.96 29.27 -17.66
N PHE A 420 -21.55 28.35 -16.89
CA PHE A 420 -22.96 28.24 -16.53
C PHE A 420 -23.19 27.37 -15.29
N SER A 421 -24.32 27.60 -14.65
CA SER A 421 -24.90 26.92 -13.51
C SER A 421 -25.87 25.78 -13.92
N THR A 422 -26.07 24.86 -12.97
CA THR A 422 -27.34 24.20 -12.57
C THR A 422 -28.19 23.46 -13.62
N ASN A 423 -28.28 22.14 -13.44
CA ASN A 423 -29.47 21.49 -12.84
C ASN A 423 -29.07 20.19 -12.15
#